data_AF-A0A8T5IYQ5-F1
#
_entry.id   AF-A0A8T5IYQ5-F1
#
_cell.length_a   1.000
_cell.length_b   1.000
_cell.length_c   1.000
_cell.angle_alpha   90.00
_cell.angle_beta   90.00
_cell.angle_gamma   90.00
#
_symmetry.space_group_name_H-M   'P 1'
#
loop_
_entity.id
_entity.type
_entity.pdbx_description
1 polymer ?
#
loop_
_entity_poly.entity_id
_entity_poly.type
_entity_poly.pdbx_seq_one_letter_code
_entity_poly.pdbx_strand_id
1 'polypeptide(L)'
;MYPLTHFLFALVIASVLHLYQIFNIYFVILTAIIGVLVDLDHYLHRIIKFKDYNIKNCWNRSILHKDKKQRTLIHHKKGAMIISVILLGIYFISKSLFLAGAIGYYSHIFLDNLHYKLKEKIKFKEFGFIVRMPIHELIFEVILAILVLLIYL
;
A
#
# COMPACT_ATOMS: atom_id res chain seq x y z
N MET A 1 2.81 6.13 1.71
CA MET A 1 4.16 5.93 1.13
C MET A 1 3.98 5.75 -0.37
N TYR A 2 4.96 5.31 -1.14
CA TYR A 2 4.80 4.95 -2.55
C TYR A 2 4.15 3.55 -2.64
N PRO A 3 3.36 3.28 -3.70
CA PRO A 3 2.70 1.98 -3.86
C PRO A 3 3.65 0.78 -3.83
N LEU A 4 4.87 0.92 -4.37
CA LEU A 4 5.86 -0.15 -4.37
C LEU A 4 6.31 -0.52 -2.95
N THR A 5 6.49 0.47 -2.08
CA THR A 5 6.77 0.21 -0.65
C THR A 5 5.65 -0.56 0.02
N HIS A 6 4.39 -0.18 -0.21
CA HIS A 6 3.23 -0.90 0.34
C HIS A 6 3.14 -2.34 -0.19
N PHE A 7 3.39 -2.54 -1.48
CA PHE A 7 3.46 -3.86 -2.11
C PHE A 7 4.52 -4.75 -1.46
N LEU A 8 5.77 -4.26 -1.43
CA LEU A 8 6.92 -5.04 -0.96
C LEU A 8 6.82 -5.36 0.53
N PHE A 9 6.33 -4.43 1.35
CA PHE A 9 6.21 -4.66 2.77
C PHE A 9 5.14 -5.70 3.10
N ALA A 10 3.97 -5.60 2.46
CA ALA A 10 2.92 -6.61 2.58
C ALA A 10 3.39 -7.97 2.03
N LEU A 11 4.15 -7.97 0.93
CA LEU A 11 4.75 -9.16 0.35
C LEU A 11 5.71 -9.85 1.33
N VAL A 12 6.63 -9.12 1.96
CA VAL A 12 7.57 -9.68 2.95
C VAL A 12 6.82 -10.37 4.09
N ILE A 13 5.84 -9.70 4.70
CA ILE A 13 5.06 -10.28 5.79
C ILE A 13 4.36 -11.57 5.34
N ALA A 14 3.73 -11.53 4.15
CA ALA A 14 3.02 -12.69 3.62
C ALA A 14 3.97 -13.84 3.24
N SER A 15 5.15 -13.54 2.70
CA SER A 15 6.20 -14.52 2.39
C SER A 15 6.74 -15.21 3.63
N VAL A 16 6.92 -14.48 4.74
CA VAL A 16 7.25 -15.10 6.04
C VAL A 16 6.15 -16.08 6.47
N LEU A 17 4.88 -15.70 6.33
CA LEU A 17 3.77 -16.64 6.65
C LEU A 17 3.72 -17.85 5.72
N HIS A 18 4.14 -17.70 4.47
CA HIS A 18 4.27 -18.80 3.54
C HIS A 18 5.39 -19.77 3.93
N LEU A 19 6.53 -19.26 4.40
CA LEU A 19 7.63 -20.08 4.93
C LEU A 19 7.16 -20.98 6.08
N TYR A 20 6.27 -20.46 6.94
CA TYR A 20 5.65 -21.23 8.02
C TYR A 20 4.40 -22.03 7.62
N GLN A 21 4.13 -22.18 6.31
CA GLN A 21 2.99 -22.92 5.76
C GLN A 21 1.60 -22.42 6.21
N ILE A 22 1.52 -21.18 6.72
CA ILE A 22 0.25 -20.53 7.07
C ILE A 22 -0.45 -20.03 5.80
N PHE A 23 0.33 -19.58 4.82
CA PHE A 23 -0.13 -19.16 3.49
C PHE A 23 0.37 -20.07 2.39
N ASN A 24 -0.46 -20.25 1.36
CA ASN A 24 0.02 -20.68 0.05
C ASN A 24 0.48 -19.47 -0.78
N ILE A 25 1.17 -19.71 -1.89
CA ILE A 25 1.72 -18.64 -2.72
C ILE A 25 0.63 -17.70 -3.30
N TYR A 26 -0.59 -18.19 -3.51
CA TYR A 26 -1.70 -17.35 -3.99
C TYR A 26 -2.09 -16.29 -2.96
N PHE A 27 -2.13 -16.66 -1.67
CA PHE A 27 -2.42 -15.70 -0.59
C PHE A 27 -1.27 -14.71 -0.37
N VAL A 28 -0.02 -15.11 -0.64
CA VAL A 28 1.13 -14.18 -0.64
C VAL A 28 0.93 -13.06 -1.65
N ILE A 29 0.66 -13.44 -2.91
CA ILE A 29 0.45 -12.49 -4.01
C ILE A 29 -0.78 -11.64 -3.74
N LEU A 30 -1.88 -12.25 -3.29
CA LEU A 30 -3.12 -11.53 -2.96
C LEU A 30 -2.88 -10.47 -1.87
N THR A 31 -2.12 -10.80 -0.82
CA THR A 31 -1.82 -9.86 0.28
C THR A 31 -1.04 -8.65 -0.21
N ALA A 32 -0.03 -8.88 -1.06
CA ALA A 32 0.77 -7.80 -1.66
C ALA A 32 -0.07 -6.90 -2.56
N ILE A 33 -0.96 -7.48 -3.38
CA ILE A 33 -1.90 -6.73 -4.22
C ILE A 33 -2.85 -5.90 -3.35
N ILE A 34 -3.46 -6.49 -2.31
CA ILE A 34 -4.37 -5.78 -1.40
C ILE A 34 -3.66 -4.57 -0.78
N GLY A 35 -2.40 -4.73 -0.35
CA GLY A 35 -1.60 -3.63 0.22
C GLY A 35 -1.48 -2.41 -0.69
N VAL A 36 -1.51 -2.58 -2.01
CA VAL A 36 -1.52 -1.48 -2.99
C VAL A 36 -2.94 -0.99 -3.27
N LEU A 37 -3.92 -1.89 -3.35
CA LEU A 37 -5.29 -1.53 -3.70
C LEU A 37 -5.95 -0.60 -2.67
N VAL A 38 -5.45 -0.54 -1.43
CA VAL A 38 -5.91 0.43 -0.41
C VAL A 38 -5.80 1.88 -0.92
N ASP A 39 -4.73 2.21 -1.67
CA ASP A 39 -4.51 3.54 -2.23
C ASP A 39 -5.46 3.90 -3.38
N LEU A 40 -6.20 2.93 -3.95
CA LEU A 40 -7.17 3.23 -5.00
C LEU A 40 -8.28 4.17 -4.50
N ASP A 41 -8.50 4.26 -3.19
CA ASP A 41 -9.47 5.18 -2.63
C ASP A 41 -9.12 6.66 -2.90
N HIS A 42 -7.83 6.99 -3.07
CA HIS A 42 -7.36 8.30 -3.53
C HIS A 42 -7.81 8.59 -4.97
N TYR A 43 -7.66 7.62 -5.86
CA TYR A 43 -8.09 7.74 -7.25
C TYR A 43 -9.62 7.85 -7.35
N LEU A 44 -10.36 7.00 -6.63
CA LEU A 44 -11.81 7.04 -6.58
C LEU A 44 -12.33 8.37 -6.02
N HIS A 45 -11.72 8.87 -4.95
CA HIS A 45 -12.06 10.18 -4.40
C HIS A 45 -11.92 11.29 -5.45
N ARG A 46 -10.86 11.23 -6.27
CA ARG A 46 -10.60 12.19 -7.34
C ARG A 46 -11.62 12.11 -8.47
N ILE A 47 -11.98 10.92 -8.91
CA ILE A 47 -13.05 10.72 -9.89
C ILE A 47 -14.35 11.33 -9.36
N ILE A 48 -14.72 11.03 -8.11
CA ILE A 48 -15.98 11.50 -7.53
C ILE A 48 -16.00 13.03 -7.42
N LYS A 49 -14.93 13.63 -6.89
CA LYS A 49 -14.86 15.05 -6.55
C LYS A 49 -14.54 15.96 -7.73
N PHE A 50 -13.67 15.55 -8.63
CA PHE A 50 -13.16 16.39 -9.71
C PHE A 50 -13.52 15.89 -11.11
N LYS A 51 -14.16 14.72 -11.24
CA LYS A 51 -14.50 14.10 -12.53
C LYS A 51 -13.29 13.89 -13.44
N ASP A 52 -12.11 13.73 -12.86
CA ASP A 52 -10.85 13.45 -13.57
C ASP A 52 -10.60 11.93 -13.56
N TYR A 53 -10.75 11.32 -14.73
CA TYR A 53 -10.58 9.88 -14.96
C TYR A 53 -9.16 9.53 -15.42
N ASN A 54 -8.26 10.51 -15.52
CA ASN A 54 -6.90 10.27 -15.99
C ASN A 54 -5.96 9.93 -14.83
N ILE A 55 -5.51 8.68 -14.78
CA ILE A 55 -4.61 8.20 -13.70
C ILE A 55 -3.29 8.98 -13.63
N LYS A 56 -2.74 9.42 -14.77
CA LYS A 56 -1.50 10.20 -14.84
C LYS A 56 -1.69 11.58 -14.21
N ASN A 57 -2.82 12.23 -14.46
CA ASN A 57 -3.17 13.50 -13.83
C ASN A 57 -3.41 13.32 -12.32
N CYS A 58 -4.03 12.21 -11.91
CA CYS A 58 -4.20 11.85 -10.50
C CYS A 58 -2.85 11.73 -9.79
N TRP A 59 -1.96 10.89 -10.34
CA TRP A 59 -0.61 10.64 -9.82
C TRP A 59 0.24 11.91 -9.75
N ASN A 60 0.37 12.64 -10.86
CA ASN A 60 1.22 13.83 -10.89
C ASN A 60 0.74 14.88 -9.90
N ARG A 61 -0.58 15.03 -9.75
CA ARG A 61 -1.13 15.96 -8.77
C ARG A 61 -0.89 15.49 -7.35
N SER A 62 -1.07 14.21 -6.99
CA SER A 62 -0.81 13.75 -5.61
C SER A 62 0.65 13.97 -5.18
N ILE A 63 1.59 13.96 -6.13
CA ILE A 63 3.01 14.17 -5.89
C ILE A 63 3.41 15.65 -5.89
N LEU A 64 2.90 16.44 -6.82
CA LEU A 64 3.25 17.86 -6.99
C LEU A 64 2.45 18.77 -6.07
N HIS A 65 1.15 18.55 -6.05
CA HIS A 65 0.20 19.32 -5.25
C HIS A 65 -0.06 18.50 -4.01
N LYS A 66 0.46 18.95 -2.87
CA LYS A 66 -0.02 18.51 -1.56
C LYS A 66 -1.47 18.98 -1.43
N ASP A 67 -2.41 18.38 -2.18
CA ASP A 67 -3.84 18.51 -1.93
C ASP A 67 -4.01 18.12 -0.46
N LYS A 68 -4.14 19.18 0.35
CA LYS A 68 -3.79 19.16 1.78
C LYS A 68 -4.54 18.03 2.47
N LYS A 69 -3.81 17.08 3.06
CA LYS A 69 -4.29 16.21 4.14
C LYS A 69 -5.65 15.52 3.88
N GLN A 70 -6.01 15.23 2.63
CA GLN A 70 -7.21 14.44 2.38
C GLN A 70 -6.86 12.99 2.63
N ARG A 71 -6.82 12.61 3.91
CA ARG A 71 -7.11 11.23 4.27
C ARG A 71 -8.43 10.92 3.58
N THR A 72 -8.42 9.91 2.73
CA THR A 72 -9.61 9.44 2.04
C THR A 72 -10.40 8.53 2.96
N LEU A 73 -11.54 8.04 2.48
CA LEU A 73 -12.50 7.29 3.28
C LEU A 73 -11.79 6.21 4.11
N ILE A 74 -10.93 5.41 3.47
CA ILE A 74 -10.32 4.22 4.04
C ILE A 74 -9.15 4.56 4.99
N HIS A 75 -8.54 5.73 4.81
CA HIS A 75 -7.46 6.26 5.65
C HIS A 75 -7.96 7.05 6.88
N HIS A 76 -9.25 7.34 6.96
CA HIS A 76 -9.87 7.95 8.13
C HIS A 76 -10.29 6.91 9.17
N LYS A 77 -10.25 7.26 10.46
CA LYS A 77 -10.65 6.37 11.58
C LYS A 77 -12.00 5.68 11.35
N LYS A 78 -13.00 6.41 10.83
CA LYS A 78 -14.33 5.85 10.53
C LYS A 78 -14.29 4.81 9.41
N GLY A 79 -13.62 5.10 8.29
CA GLY A 79 -13.50 4.11 7.22
C GLY A 79 -12.62 2.94 7.61
N ALA A 80 -11.56 3.17 8.39
CA ALA A 80 -10.76 2.10 8.97
C ALA A 80 -11.61 1.16 9.82
N MET A 81 -12.47 1.69 10.68
CA MET A 81 -13.42 0.90 11.46
C MET A 81 -14.39 0.10 10.56
N ILE A 82 -14.90 0.69 9.48
CA ILE A 82 -15.76 -0.01 8.51
C ILE A 82 -14.99 -1.18 7.86
N ILE A 83 -13.76 -0.95 7.39
CA ILE A 83 -12.92 -2.00 6.81
C ILE A 83 -12.62 -3.08 7.84
N SER A 84 -12.31 -2.73 9.09
CA SER A 84 -12.11 -3.70 10.18
C SER A 84 -13.34 -4.59 10.39
N VAL A 85 -14.56 -4.02 10.39
CA VAL A 85 -15.81 -4.79 10.51
C VAL A 85 -16.02 -5.71 9.32
N ILE A 86 -15.75 -5.24 8.09
CA ILE A 86 -15.82 -6.07 6.88
C ILE A 86 -14.84 -7.24 6.97
N LEU A 87 -13.59 -7.00 7.39
CA LEU A 87 -12.59 -8.04 7.60
C LEU A 87 -13.04 -9.04 8.66
N LEU A 88 -13.60 -8.59 9.78
CA LEU A 88 -14.18 -9.47 10.80
C LEU A 88 -15.31 -10.35 10.23
N GLY A 89 -16.15 -9.82 9.33
CA GLY A 89 -17.13 -10.63 8.61
C GLY A 89 -16.46 -11.70 7.73
N ILE A 90 -15.42 -11.32 6.98
CA ILE A 90 -14.65 -12.24 6.13
C ILE A 90 -13.99 -13.37 6.94
N TYR A 91 -13.60 -13.12 8.19
CA TYR A 91 -13.04 -14.15 9.08
C TYR A 91 -13.94 -15.38 9.22
N PHE A 92 -15.26 -15.18 9.31
CA PHE A 92 -16.23 -16.26 9.42
C PHE A 92 -16.43 -17.04 8.11
N ILE A 93 -16.01 -16.48 6.98
CA ILE A 93 -16.10 -17.11 5.66
C ILE A 93 -14.80 -17.83 5.32
N SER A 94 -13.65 -17.16 5.50
CA SER A 94 -12.34 -17.71 5.22
C SER A 94 -11.26 -16.99 6.03
N LYS A 95 -10.63 -17.75 6.94
CA LYS A 95 -9.51 -17.26 7.76
C LYS A 95 -8.33 -16.80 6.90
N SER A 96 -8.07 -17.46 5.77
CA SER A 96 -6.99 -17.09 4.86
C SER A 96 -7.27 -15.77 4.13
N LEU A 97 -8.51 -15.56 3.66
CA LEU A 97 -8.91 -14.27 3.07
C LEU A 97 -8.89 -13.15 4.10
N PHE A 98 -9.36 -13.42 5.32
CA PHE A 98 -9.26 -12.48 6.43
C PHE A 98 -7.81 -12.09 6.68
N LEU A 99 -6.91 -13.06 6.80
CA LEU A 99 -5.51 -12.79 7.11
C LEU A 99 -4.84 -12.01 5.96
N ALA A 100 -5.12 -12.36 4.71
CA ALA A 100 -4.58 -11.64 3.55
C ALA A 100 -5.09 -10.19 3.50
N GLY A 101 -6.40 -10.01 3.73
CA GLY A 101 -7.02 -8.69 3.82
C GLY A 101 -6.50 -7.86 4.99
N ALA A 102 -6.40 -8.46 6.18
CA ALA A 102 -5.92 -7.79 7.38
C ALA A 102 -4.46 -7.38 7.25
N ILE A 103 -3.58 -8.25 6.77
CA ILE A 103 -2.16 -7.91 6.57
C ILE A 103 -2.03 -6.84 5.50
N GLY A 104 -2.63 -7.02 4.32
CA GLY A 104 -2.58 -6.02 3.26
C GLY A 104 -3.07 -4.65 3.74
N TYR A 105 -4.24 -4.62 4.39
CA TYR A 105 -4.82 -3.37 4.88
C TYR A 105 -4.01 -2.73 6.02
N TYR A 106 -3.73 -3.46 7.10
CA TYR A 106 -3.09 -2.86 8.28
C TYR A 106 -1.61 -2.58 8.05
N SER A 107 -0.91 -3.36 7.23
CA SER A 107 0.47 -3.03 6.84
C SER A 107 0.51 -1.72 6.05
N HIS A 108 -0.46 -1.49 5.17
CA HIS A 108 -0.61 -0.23 4.46
C HIS A 108 -0.81 0.94 5.44
N ILE A 109 -1.81 0.85 6.32
CA ILE A 109 -2.09 1.90 7.31
C ILE A 109 -0.90 2.14 8.25
N PHE A 110 -0.19 1.08 8.64
CA PHE A 110 1.00 1.17 9.48
C PHE A 110 2.10 2.01 8.81
N LEU A 111 2.44 1.67 7.57
CA LEU A 111 3.43 2.39 6.78
C LEU A 111 3.06 3.86 6.59
N ASP A 112 1.79 4.15 6.36
CA ASP A 112 1.30 5.52 6.20
C ASP A 112 1.40 6.37 7.47
N ASN A 113 1.47 5.75 8.63
CA ASN A 113 1.70 6.44 9.90
C ASN A 113 3.18 6.49 10.29
N LEU A 114 4.09 5.82 9.58
CA LEU A 114 5.53 5.94 9.78
C LEU A 114 6.05 7.25 9.18
N HIS A 115 6.31 8.24 10.03
CA HIS A 115 6.79 9.54 9.61
C HIS A 115 8.31 9.66 9.82
N TYR A 116 9.09 9.39 8.77
CA TYR A 116 10.52 9.69 8.76
C TYR A 116 10.80 11.07 8.14
N LYS A 117 11.63 11.88 8.82
CA LYS A 117 11.87 13.31 8.47
C LYS A 117 13.19 13.55 7.73
N LEU A 118 13.58 12.66 6.80
CA LEU A 118 14.73 12.92 5.94
C LEU A 118 14.33 13.86 4.79
N LYS A 119 15.13 14.90 4.57
CA LYS A 119 14.81 15.97 3.61
C LYS A 119 15.16 15.63 2.16
N GLU A 120 16.08 14.70 1.96
CA GLU A 120 16.60 14.34 0.63
C GLU A 120 15.59 13.54 -0.17
N LYS A 121 15.37 13.95 -1.41
CA LYS A 121 14.40 13.35 -2.33
C LYS A 121 14.98 13.24 -3.72
N ILE A 122 14.83 12.07 -4.31
CA ILE A 122 15.13 11.82 -5.72
C ILE A 122 13.90 12.23 -6.53
N LYS A 123 14.13 12.89 -7.68
CA LYS A 123 13.08 13.29 -8.61
C LYS A 123 13.43 12.83 -10.00
N PHE A 124 12.48 12.17 -10.66
CA PHE A 124 12.59 11.81 -12.06
C PHE A 124 11.20 11.80 -12.70
N LYS A 125 11.16 11.76 -14.03
CA LYS A 125 9.93 11.74 -14.81
C LYS A 125 10.03 10.67 -15.88
N GLU A 126 9.07 9.75 -15.88
CA GLU A 126 9.05 8.57 -16.75
C GLU A 126 7.65 8.45 -17.39
N PHE A 127 7.55 8.35 -18.72
CA PHE A 127 6.26 8.32 -19.46
C PHE A 127 5.22 9.41 -19.10
N GLY A 128 5.70 10.53 -18.58
CA GLY A 128 4.87 11.63 -18.10
C GLY A 128 4.42 11.52 -16.63
N PHE A 129 4.75 10.44 -15.93
CA PHE A 129 4.59 10.30 -14.48
C PHE A 129 5.78 10.92 -13.76
N ILE A 130 5.52 11.78 -12.79
CA ILE A 130 6.53 12.41 -11.96
C ILE A 130 6.71 11.56 -10.72
N VAL A 131 7.95 11.20 -10.39
CA VAL A 131 8.30 10.53 -9.13
C VAL A 131 9.11 11.49 -8.27
N ARG A 132 8.79 11.54 -6.98
CA ARG A 132 9.47 12.36 -5.96
C ARG A 132 9.60 11.55 -4.67
N MET A 133 10.49 10.59 -4.68
CA MET A 133 10.68 9.64 -3.58
C MET A 133 11.78 10.11 -2.62
N PRO A 134 11.56 10.10 -1.29
CA PRO A 134 12.61 10.24 -0.30
C PRO A 134 13.65 9.09 -0.38
N ILE A 135 14.92 9.39 -0.13
CA ILE A 135 15.99 8.37 -0.23
C ILE A 135 15.79 7.20 0.75
N HIS A 136 15.30 7.45 1.96
CA HIS A 136 15.03 6.39 2.93
C HIS A 136 13.97 5.40 2.47
N GLU A 137 13.00 5.85 1.69
CA GLU A 137 11.95 5.00 1.14
C GLU A 137 12.53 4.08 0.07
N LEU A 138 13.40 4.61 -0.81
CA LEU A 138 14.15 3.78 -1.76
C LEU A 138 15.04 2.74 -1.06
N ILE A 139 15.79 3.15 -0.03
CA ILE A 139 16.61 2.21 0.77
C ILE A 139 15.73 1.13 1.38
N PHE A 140 14.57 1.51 1.92
CA PHE A 140 13.63 0.56 2.50
C PHE A 140 13.08 -0.41 1.45
N GLU A 141 12.72 0.05 0.26
CA GLU A 141 12.31 -0.82 -0.86
C GLU A 141 13.41 -1.82 -1.24
N VAL A 142 14.67 -1.39 -1.31
CA VAL A 142 15.81 -2.28 -1.59
C VAL A 142 15.96 -3.34 -0.48
N ILE A 143 15.88 -2.95 0.78
CA ILE A 143 15.94 -3.89 1.91
C ILE A 143 14.80 -4.91 1.81
N LEU A 144 13.57 -4.46 1.55
CA LEU A 144 12.42 -5.35 1.41
C LEU A 144 12.59 -6.33 0.25
N ALA A 145 13.10 -5.87 -0.91
CA ALA A 145 13.36 -6.73 -2.06
C ALA A 145 14.42 -7.80 -1.74
N ILE A 146 15.50 -7.44 -1.04
CA ILE A 146 16.52 -8.39 -0.58
C ILE A 146 15.89 -9.42 0.39
N LEU A 147 15.05 -8.98 1.32
CA LEU A 147 14.37 -9.89 2.25
C LEU A 147 13.47 -10.88 1.52
N VAL A 148 12.69 -10.43 0.53
CA VAL A 148 11.90 -11.34 -0.32
C VAL A 148 12.81 -12.36 -0.99
N LEU A 149 13.91 -11.92 -1.62
CA LEU A 149 14.86 -12.82 -2.28
C LEU A 149 15.41 -13.88 -1.31
N LEU A 150 15.84 -13.45 -0.11
CA LEU A 150 16.40 -14.35 0.91
C LEU A 150 15.37 -15.37 1.45
N ILE A 151 14.07 -15.05 1.46
CA ILE A 151 13.03 -15.99 1.89
C ILE A 151 12.83 -17.13 0.86
N TYR A 152 13.12 -16.88 -0.41
CA TYR A 152 12.88 -17.83 -1.52
C TYR A 152 14.15 -18.48 -2.09
N LEU A 153 15.31 -18.18 -1.53
CA LEU A 153 16.58 -18.88 -1.79
C LEU A 153 16.74 -20.07 -0.85
#